data_AF-A0ABD5UTX8-F1
#
_entry.id   AF-A0ABD5UTX8-F1
#
_cell.length_a   1.000
_cell.length_b   1.000
_cell.length_c   1.000
_cell.angle_alpha   90.00
_cell.angle_beta   90.00
_cell.angle_gamma   90.00
#
_symmetry.space_group_name_H-M   'P 1'
#
loop_
_entity.id
_entity.type
_entity.pdbx_description
1 polymer ?
#
loop_
_entity_poly.entity_id
_entity_poly.type
_entity_poly.pdbx_seq_one_letter_code
_entity_poly.pdbx_strand_id
1 'polypeptide(L)'
;MANGGLLLSAVPDYIGTRIGIHDVHRDLELRIRGHLYEIAAVNDEVLGSRQGFPASETGYRKTLQSVTDVAGPDLMDEVAASIKEHIRTHEERPANQAVRKDARKLVSKAGYPPDDYLNAA
;
A
#
# COMPACT_ATOMS: atom_id res chain seq x y z
N MET A 1 -63.01 -14.61 -13.25
CA MET A 1 -62.48 -13.36 -12.65
C MET A 1 -61.47 -13.80 -11.59
N ALA A 2 -60.19 -13.87 -11.98
CA ALA A 2 -59.11 -12.96 -11.54
C ALA A 2 -58.73 -13.21 -10.07
N ASN A 3 -57.67 -13.98 -9.82
CA ASN A 3 -56.25 -13.58 -9.67
C ASN A 3 -55.91 -13.30 -8.20
N GLY A 4 -55.08 -14.15 -7.58
CA GLY A 4 -53.69 -13.78 -7.25
C GLY A 4 -53.57 -13.66 -5.73
N GLY A 5 -52.51 -14.06 -5.04
CA GLY A 5 -51.22 -14.61 -5.39
C GLY A 5 -50.52 -14.86 -4.04
N LEU A 6 -49.71 -15.92 -3.94
CA LEU A 6 -48.88 -16.17 -2.76
C LEU A 6 -47.95 -14.97 -2.54
N LEU A 7 -48.04 -14.32 -1.39
CA LEU A 7 -46.99 -13.44 -0.89
C LEU A 7 -45.83 -14.30 -0.40
N LEU A 8 -44.95 -14.69 -1.33
CA LEU A 8 -43.57 -15.02 -1.01
C LEU A 8 -42.89 -13.71 -0.59
N SER A 9 -42.81 -13.45 0.71
CA SER A 9 -41.99 -12.34 1.23
C SER A 9 -40.54 -12.63 0.89
N ALA A 10 -39.98 -11.81 0.01
CA ALA A 10 -38.60 -11.83 -0.43
C ALA A 10 -37.64 -11.89 0.77
N VAL A 11 -36.84 -12.95 0.83
CA VAL A 11 -35.55 -12.93 1.54
C VAL A 11 -34.60 -12.15 0.63
N PRO A 12 -34.06 -10.99 1.03
CA PRO A 12 -33.02 -10.35 0.23
C PRO A 12 -31.76 -11.22 0.25
N ASP A 13 -31.34 -11.68 -0.92
CA ASP A 13 -30.08 -12.40 -1.14
C ASP A 13 -28.88 -11.58 -0.67
N TYR A 14 -28.33 -11.93 0.50
CA TYR A 14 -27.10 -11.36 1.08
C TYR A 14 -25.80 -11.94 0.47
N ILE A 15 -25.80 -12.30 -0.81
CA ILE A 15 -24.66 -13.01 -1.45
C ILE A 15 -23.85 -12.10 -2.40
N GLY A 16 -24.38 -10.94 -2.81
CA GLY A 16 -23.72 -10.05 -3.79
C GLY A 16 -22.52 -9.24 -3.29
N THR A 17 -22.37 -9.00 -1.98
CA THR A 17 -21.38 -8.03 -1.45
C THR A 17 -20.04 -8.66 -1.04
N ARG A 18 -19.89 -9.98 -1.12
CA ARG A 18 -18.70 -10.69 -0.60
C ARG A 18 -17.56 -10.86 -1.59
N ILE A 19 -17.83 -10.85 -2.89
CA ILE A 19 -16.82 -11.15 -3.92
C ILE A 19 -15.96 -9.93 -4.26
N GLY A 20 -16.54 -8.72 -4.32
CA GLY A 20 -15.80 -7.51 -4.72
C GLY A 20 -14.81 -6.94 -3.69
N ILE A 21 -15.08 -7.09 -2.39
CA ILE A 21 -14.22 -6.51 -1.34
C ILE A 21 -12.93 -7.33 -1.16
N HIS A 22 -13.00 -8.65 -1.27
CA HIS A 22 -11.83 -9.52 -1.13
C HIS A 22 -10.83 -9.35 -2.30
N ASP A 23 -11.32 -9.00 -3.48
CA ASP A 23 -10.50 -8.85 -4.69
C ASP A 23 -9.66 -7.55 -4.61
N VAL A 24 -10.28 -6.42 -4.25
CA VAL A 24 -9.58 -5.14 -4.09
C VAL A 24 -8.49 -5.19 -3.01
N HIS A 25 -8.76 -5.84 -1.87
CA HIS A 25 -7.75 -6.00 -0.83
C HIS A 25 -6.59 -6.90 -1.28
N ARG A 26 -6.87 -7.93 -2.09
CA ARG A 26 -5.86 -8.82 -2.65
C ARG A 26 -5.01 -8.10 -3.69
N ASP A 27 -5.61 -7.36 -4.61
CA ASP A 27 -4.89 -6.59 -5.64
C ASP A 27 -3.92 -5.59 -5.01
N LEU A 28 -4.38 -4.92 -3.96
CA LEU A 28 -3.56 -3.97 -3.22
C LEU A 28 -2.41 -4.64 -2.47
N GLU A 29 -2.67 -5.76 -1.80
CA GLU A 29 -1.63 -6.56 -1.14
C GLU A 29 -0.58 -7.03 -2.15
N LEU A 30 -1.01 -7.49 -3.33
CA LEU A 30 -0.12 -7.89 -4.42
C LEU A 30 0.69 -6.70 -4.95
N ARG A 31 0.11 -5.51 -5.05
CA ARG A 31 0.81 -4.29 -5.47
C ARG A 31 1.89 -3.87 -4.47
N ILE A 32 1.59 -3.88 -3.16
CA ILE A 32 2.59 -3.63 -2.11
C ILE A 32 3.74 -4.65 -2.22
N ARG A 33 3.41 -5.94 -2.37
CA ARG A 33 4.42 -7.01 -2.53
C ARG A 33 5.26 -6.81 -3.78
N GLY A 34 4.65 -6.41 -4.90
CA GLY A 34 5.33 -6.08 -6.14
C GLY A 34 6.38 -4.99 -5.93
N HIS A 35 6.01 -3.88 -5.29
CA HIS A 35 6.95 -2.80 -4.98
C HIS A 35 8.09 -3.24 -4.06
N LEU A 36 7.81 -4.05 -3.04
CA LEU A 36 8.87 -4.57 -2.17
C LEU A 36 9.84 -5.49 -2.92
N TYR A 37 9.33 -6.32 -3.84
CA TYR A 37 10.18 -7.13 -4.72
C TYR A 37 11.04 -6.26 -5.63
N GLU A 38 10.48 -5.22 -6.24
CA GLU A 38 11.24 -4.28 -7.08
C GLU A 38 12.29 -3.50 -6.28
N ILE A 39 11.97 -3.06 -5.06
CA ILE A 39 12.93 -2.41 -4.16
C ILE A 39 14.06 -3.40 -3.80
N ALA A 40 13.74 -4.66 -3.55
CA ALA A 40 14.74 -5.70 -3.28
C ALA A 40 15.64 -5.96 -4.50
N ALA A 41 15.06 -5.99 -5.71
CA ALA A 41 15.81 -6.15 -6.95
C ALA A 41 16.79 -4.98 -7.17
N VAL A 42 16.33 -3.73 -7.00
CA VAL A 42 17.18 -2.54 -7.10
C VAL A 42 18.25 -2.54 -6.00
N ASN A 43 17.91 -2.94 -4.77
CA ASN A 43 18.89 -3.12 -3.70
C ASN A 43 20.00 -4.10 -4.09
N ASP A 44 19.63 -5.26 -4.62
CA ASP A 44 20.60 -6.30 -4.97
C ASP A 44 21.48 -5.90 -6.15
N GLU A 45 20.87 -5.23 -7.14
CA GLU A 45 21.57 -4.69 -8.32
C GLU A 45 22.60 -3.63 -7.94
N VAL A 46 22.22 -2.66 -7.09
CA VAL A 46 23.06 -1.50 -6.78
C VAL A 46 24.02 -1.77 -5.62
N LEU A 47 23.57 -2.42 -4.55
CA LEU A 47 24.37 -2.59 -3.32
C LEU A 47 25.09 -3.95 -3.25
N GLY A 48 24.71 -4.91 -4.10
CA GLY A 48 25.31 -6.25 -4.12
C GLY A 48 25.15 -7.06 -2.82
N SER A 49 24.32 -6.58 -1.87
CA SER A 49 24.15 -7.21 -0.56
C SER A 49 22.77 -6.96 0.03
N ARG A 50 22.25 -8.00 0.69
CA ARG A 50 21.01 -7.96 1.48
C ARG A 50 21.26 -7.79 2.99
N GLN A 51 22.50 -7.63 3.42
CA GLN A 51 22.79 -7.43 4.84
C GLN A 51 22.06 -6.19 5.36
N GLY A 52 21.19 -6.35 6.37
CA GLY A 52 20.36 -5.28 6.92
C GLY A 52 19.11 -4.93 6.11
N PHE A 53 18.93 -5.49 4.90
CA PHE A 53 17.76 -5.22 4.06
C PHE A 53 16.43 -5.66 4.71
N PRO A 54 16.32 -6.82 5.40
CA PRO A 54 15.05 -7.23 6.01
C PRO A 54 14.46 -6.20 7.00
N ALA A 55 15.31 -5.45 7.70
CA ALA A 55 14.87 -4.39 8.61
C ALA A 55 14.37 -3.14 7.86
N SER A 56 15.05 -2.76 6.77
CA SER A 56 14.61 -1.71 5.85
C SER A 56 13.28 -2.08 5.19
N GLU A 57 13.20 -3.27 4.61
CA GLU A 57 12.01 -3.79 3.93
C GLU A 57 10.77 -3.78 4.85
N THR A 58 10.94 -4.16 6.12
CA THR A 58 9.86 -4.12 7.11
C THR A 58 9.35 -2.69 7.35
N GLY A 59 10.23 -1.69 7.38
CA GLY A 59 9.84 -0.29 7.53
C GLY A 59 9.22 0.29 6.26
N TYR A 60 9.74 -0.05 5.09
CA TYR A 60 9.15 0.31 3.80
C TYR A 60 7.74 -0.25 3.68
N ARG A 61 7.54 -1.54 3.97
CA ARG A 61 6.22 -2.17 3.97
C ARG A 61 5.21 -1.41 4.82
N LYS A 62 5.56 -1.10 6.07
CA LYS A 62 4.68 -0.34 6.97
C LYS A 62 4.34 1.05 6.41
N THR A 63 5.31 1.71 5.80
CA THR A 63 5.08 3.04 5.20
C THR A 63 4.19 2.95 3.97
N LEU A 64 4.43 2.01 3.06
CA LEU A 64 3.59 1.79 1.88
C LEU A 64 2.15 1.45 2.27
N GLN A 65 1.98 0.59 3.28
CA GLN A 65 0.66 0.20 3.76
C GLN A 65 -0.10 1.37 4.38
N SER A 66 0.56 2.15 5.25
CA SER A 66 0.00 3.36 5.84
C SER A 66 -0.37 4.43 4.80
N VAL A 67 0.50 4.69 3.82
CA VAL A 67 0.19 5.63 2.71
C VAL A 67 -1.02 5.16 1.92
N THR A 68 -1.12 3.86 1.67
CA THR A 68 -2.24 3.28 0.95
C THR A 68 -3.54 3.44 1.72
N ASP A 69 -3.53 3.17 3.03
CA ASP A 69 -4.71 3.28 3.89
C ASP A 69 -5.21 4.74 4.00
N VAL A 70 -4.29 5.72 3.93
CA VAL A 70 -4.62 7.15 4.07
C VAL A 70 -4.95 7.83 2.74
N ALA A 71 -4.18 7.57 1.70
CA ALA A 71 -4.19 8.34 0.45
C ALA A 71 -4.27 7.50 -0.83
N GLY A 72 -4.34 6.17 -0.70
CA GLY A 72 -4.54 5.26 -1.81
C GLY A 72 -3.25 4.83 -2.54
N PRO A 73 -3.40 3.95 -3.54
CA PRO A 73 -2.30 3.25 -4.17
C PRO A 73 -1.41 4.14 -5.06
N ASP A 74 -1.92 5.25 -5.59
CA ASP A 74 -1.14 6.12 -6.48
C ASP A 74 -0.02 6.84 -5.69
N LEU A 75 -0.32 7.33 -4.48
CA LEU A 75 0.72 7.90 -3.61
C LEU A 75 1.67 6.83 -3.06
N MET A 76 1.18 5.60 -2.85
CA MET A 76 2.04 4.47 -2.48
C MET A 76 3.07 4.19 -3.59
N ASP A 77 2.66 4.19 -4.86
CA ASP A 77 3.55 4.01 -6.00
C ASP A 77 4.63 5.11 -6.05
N GLU A 78 4.28 6.36 -5.78
CA GLU A 78 5.24 7.47 -5.71
C GLU A 78 6.27 7.27 -4.59
N VAL A 79 5.84 6.81 -3.41
CA VAL A 79 6.75 6.48 -2.31
C VAL A 79 7.68 5.34 -2.70
N ALA A 80 7.16 4.26 -3.27
CA ALA A 80 7.98 3.14 -3.75
C ALA A 80 8.99 3.59 -4.82
N ALA A 81 8.58 4.46 -5.75
CA ALA A 81 9.47 5.04 -6.75
C ALA A 81 10.61 5.85 -6.11
N SER A 82 10.30 6.70 -5.13
CA SER A 82 11.31 7.49 -4.41
C SER A 82 12.33 6.63 -3.64
N ILE A 83 11.91 5.50 -3.06
CA ILE A 83 12.83 4.56 -2.39
C ILE A 83 13.78 3.95 -3.42
N LYS A 84 13.24 3.44 -4.54
CA LYS A 84 14.05 2.86 -5.63
C LYS A 84 15.04 3.89 -6.18
N GLU A 85 14.60 5.13 -6.39
CA GLU A 85 15.43 6.21 -6.89
C GLU A 85 16.53 6.61 -5.90
N HIS A 86 16.22 6.67 -4.61
CA HIS A 86 17.21 6.95 -3.58
C HIS A 86 18.34 5.90 -3.61
N ILE A 87 17.99 4.61 -3.70
CA ILE A 87 18.98 3.53 -3.78
C ILE A 87 19.87 3.69 -5.00
N ARG A 88 19.29 3.97 -6.18
CA ARG A 88 20.07 4.17 -7.42
C ARG A 88 20.99 5.37 -7.36
N THR A 89 20.51 6.49 -6.83
CA THR A 89 21.26 7.76 -6.85
C THR A 89 22.32 7.83 -5.76
N HIS A 90 22.05 7.28 -4.57
CA HIS A 90 22.94 7.43 -3.41
C HIS A 90 23.75 6.18 -3.12
N GLU A 91 23.50 5.07 -3.83
CA GLU A 91 24.12 3.77 -3.57
C GLU A 91 24.01 3.36 -2.09
N GLU A 92 22.90 3.75 -1.44
CA GLU A 92 22.55 3.36 -0.08
C GLU A 92 21.04 3.21 0.09
N ARG A 93 20.62 2.55 1.18
CA ARG A 93 19.20 2.41 1.50
C ARG A 93 18.72 3.66 2.24
N PRO A 94 17.59 4.26 1.85
CA PRO A 94 17.03 5.34 2.64
C PRO A 94 16.61 4.82 4.01
N ALA A 95 16.93 5.56 5.08
CA ALA A 95 16.51 5.19 6.42
C ALA A 95 14.98 5.15 6.53
N ASN A 96 14.43 4.16 7.26
CA ASN A 96 12.98 4.01 7.46
C ASN A 96 12.30 5.29 7.98
N GLN A 97 13.00 6.05 8.83
CA GLN A 97 12.50 7.33 9.34
C GLN A 97 12.42 8.39 8.24
N ALA A 98 13.41 8.46 7.35
CA ALA A 98 13.42 9.40 6.23
C ALA A 98 12.28 9.11 5.25
N VAL A 99 12.13 7.84 4.84
CA VAL A 99 11.02 7.40 3.98
C VAL A 99 9.67 7.78 4.58
N ARG A 100 9.49 7.60 5.91
CA ARG A 100 8.25 7.96 6.59
C ARG A 100 7.98 9.45 6.64
N LYS A 101 9.02 10.27 6.87
CA LYS A 101 8.90 11.73 6.84
C LYS A 101 8.50 12.24 5.45
N ASP A 102 9.08 11.67 4.41
CA ASP A 102 8.78 12.08 3.04
C ASP A 102 7.40 11.60 2.60
N ALA A 103 7.00 10.38 2.97
CA ALA A 103 5.63 9.90 2.81
C ALA A 103 4.61 10.81 3.51
N ARG A 104 4.88 11.21 4.77
CA ARG A 104 4.02 12.16 5.51
C ARG A 104 3.85 13.47 4.74
N LYS A 105 4.94 14.06 4.24
CA LYS A 105 4.89 15.29 3.45
C LYS A 105 4.08 15.10 2.18
N LEU A 106 4.26 13.99 1.48
CA LEU A 106 3.56 13.70 0.23
C LEU A 106 2.04 13.59 0.47
N VAL A 107 1.65 12.81 1.47
CA VAL A 107 0.25 12.65 1.91
C VAL A 107 -0.38 13.99 2.27
N SER A 108 0.29 14.81 3.09
CA SER A 108 -0.19 16.14 3.45
C SER A 108 -0.30 17.08 2.25
N LYS A 109 0.67 17.05 1.34
CA LYS A 109 0.67 17.88 0.12
C LYS A 109 -0.49 17.51 -0.80
N ALA A 110 -0.88 16.23 -0.83
CA ALA A 110 -2.04 15.75 -1.59
C ALA A 110 -3.39 16.04 -0.90
N GLY A 111 -3.39 16.69 0.27
CA GLY A 111 -4.60 17.10 0.99
C GLY A 111 -5.16 16.06 1.97
N TYR A 112 -4.43 14.97 2.20
CA TYR A 112 -4.83 13.93 3.16
C TYR A 112 -4.18 14.16 4.54
N PRO A 113 -4.92 13.95 5.64
CA PRO A 113 -4.34 13.99 6.98
C PRO A 113 -3.51 12.72 7.23
N PRO A 114 -2.21 12.83 7.57
CA PRO A 114 -1.39 11.66 7.88
C PRO A 114 -1.89 10.92 9.13
N ASP A 115 -1.76 9.59 9.14
CA ASP A 115 -2.10 8.75 10.29
C ASP A 115 -1.05 8.83 11.42
N ASP A 116 -1.33 8.15 12.54
CA ASP A 116 -0.43 8.09 13.69
C ASP A 116 0.94 7.52 13.35
N TYR A 117 1.00 6.53 12.45
CA TYR A 117 2.25 5.91 12.04
C TYR A 117 3.15 6.91 11.32
N LEU A 118 2.61 7.65 10.34
CA LEU A 118 3.29 8.71 9.60
C LEU A 118 3.63 9.89 10.49
N ASN A 119 2.78 10.23 11.46
CA ASN A 119 3.04 11.31 12.41
C ASN A 119 4.18 10.97 13.38
N ALA A 120 4.41 9.71 13.70
CA ALA A 120 5.51 9.24 14.54
C ALA A 120 6.89 9.22 13.86
N ALA A 121 7.05 9.92 12.72
CA ALA A 121 8.28 10.00 11.94
C ALA A 121 9.32 10.98 12.48
#